data_AF-A0A2V6EJ69-F1
#
_entry.id   AF-A0A2V6EJ69-F1
#
_cell.length_a   1.000
_cell.length_b   1.000
_cell.length_c   1.000
_cell.angle_alpha   90.00
_cell.angle_beta   90.00
_cell.angle_gamma   90.00
#
_symmetry.space_group_name_H-M   'P 1'
#
loop_
_entity.id
_entity.type
_entity.pdbx_description
1 polymer ?
#
loop_
_entity_poly.entity_id
_entity_poly.type
_entity_poly.pdbx_seq_one_letter_code
_entity_poly.pdbx_strand_id
1 'polypeptide(L)'
;MNNLRLALTVGFLSLISPVLAGTGLELQPGPSPSEENKNSTEIFNYETVYTGNSDFQNYRGKFGDGDSLYNDFSFAHRFLITGNWYLRVGVEYERFDFGGTDNGLPDHLQTIHALLAYEYIVHDHAGAGVELDPGIYFENHANGD
;
A
#
# COMPACT_ATOMS: atom_id res chain seq x y z
N MET A 1 -1.19 -32.56 15.84
CA MET A 1 -1.31 -31.11 15.54
C MET A 1 -1.75 -30.82 14.08
N ASN A 2 -2.33 -31.79 13.36
CA ASN A 2 -2.66 -31.62 11.93
C ASN A 2 -4.13 -31.23 11.67
N ASN A 3 -5.02 -31.52 12.62
CA ASN A 3 -6.46 -31.44 12.38
C ASN A 3 -7.00 -30.00 12.53
N LEU A 4 -6.34 -29.18 13.36
CA LEU A 4 -6.72 -27.79 13.57
C LEU A 4 -6.28 -26.89 12.41
N ARG A 5 -5.09 -27.14 11.84
CA ARG A 5 -4.62 -26.45 10.64
C ARG A 5 -5.46 -26.82 9.42
N LEU A 6 -5.77 -28.11 9.24
CA LEU A 6 -6.66 -28.59 8.18
C LEU A 6 -8.08 -28.00 8.29
N ALA A 7 -8.63 -27.92 9.51
CA ALA A 7 -9.94 -27.32 9.75
C ALA A 7 -9.95 -25.80 9.46
N LEU A 8 -8.86 -25.09 9.77
CA LEU A 8 -8.74 -23.66 9.47
C LEU A 8 -8.64 -23.40 7.96
N THR A 9 -7.88 -24.24 7.22
CA THR A 9 -7.73 -24.12 5.77
C THR A 9 -9.03 -24.46 5.03
N VAL A 10 -9.77 -25.49 5.45
CA VAL A 10 -11.07 -25.84 4.86
C VAL A 10 -12.15 -24.81 5.21
N GLY A 11 -12.10 -24.22 6.41
CA GLY A 11 -13.00 -23.14 6.83
C GLY A 11 -12.83 -21.88 5.96
N PHE A 12 -11.60 -21.50 5.64
CA PHE A 12 -11.32 -20.32 4.81
C PHE A 12 -11.73 -20.50 3.33
N LEU A 13 -11.60 -21.72 2.80
CA LEU A 13 -12.05 -22.06 1.44
C LEU A 13 -13.57 -22.15 1.30
N SER A 14 -14.31 -22.39 2.40
CA SER A 14 -15.77 -22.48 2.38
C SER A 14 -16.50 -21.13 2.30
N LEU A 15 -15.79 -20.01 2.54
CA LEU A 15 -16.33 -18.66 2.37
C LEU A 15 -16.37 -18.19 0.91
N ILE A 16 -15.81 -18.98 -0.02
CA ILE A 16 -15.83 -18.73 -1.46
C ILE A 16 -16.90 -19.61 -2.11
N SER A 17 -18.14 -19.53 -1.63
CA SER A 17 -19.28 -20.11 -2.37
C SER A 17 -19.69 -19.15 -3.48
N PRO A 18 -19.82 -19.61 -4.74
CA PRO A 18 -20.25 -18.77 -5.85
C PRO A 18 -21.75 -18.57 -5.74
N VAL A 19 -22.19 -17.39 -5.30
CA VAL A 19 -23.53 -16.89 -5.65
C VAL A 19 -23.45 -16.41 -7.10
N LEU A 20 -23.30 -17.37 -8.01
CA LEU A 20 -23.36 -17.16 -9.46
C LEU A 20 -24.41 -18.14 -10.04
N ALA A 21 -25.64 -17.99 -9.55
CA ALA A 21 -26.81 -18.72 -10.04
C ALA A 21 -28.07 -17.84 -10.01
N GLY A 22 -27.91 -16.57 -10.38
CA GLY A 22 -29.00 -15.63 -10.62
C GLY A 22 -28.51 -14.65 -11.68
N THR A 23 -29.37 -14.34 -12.65
CA THR A 23 -29.16 -13.44 -13.80
C THR A 23 -28.05 -12.41 -13.60
N GLY A 24 -27.09 -12.36 -14.53
CA GLY A 24 -25.87 -11.56 -14.43
C GLY A 24 -26.09 -10.21 -13.75
N LEU A 25 -25.20 -9.87 -12.81
CA LEU A 25 -25.14 -8.55 -12.22
C LEU A 25 -24.87 -7.54 -13.34
N GLU A 26 -25.93 -7.02 -13.96
CA GLU A 26 -25.88 -5.68 -14.52
C GLU A 26 -25.72 -4.75 -13.33
N LEU A 27 -24.46 -4.48 -12.98
CA LEU A 27 -24.11 -3.36 -12.12
C LEU A 27 -24.52 -2.10 -12.88
N GLN A 28 -25.77 -1.66 -12.69
CA GLN A 28 -26.22 -0.40 -13.20
C GLN A 28 -25.31 0.68 -12.60
N PRO A 29 -24.60 1.47 -13.42
CA PRO A 29 -23.72 2.51 -12.90
C PRO A 29 -24.54 3.43 -11.99
N GLY A 30 -24.02 3.70 -10.79
CA GLY A 30 -24.59 4.73 -9.93
C GLY A 30 -24.66 6.08 -10.66
N PRO A 31 -25.54 7.00 -10.23
CA PRO A 31 -25.60 8.32 -10.82
C PRO A 31 -24.21 8.97 -10.80
N SER A 32 -23.81 9.57 -11.92
CA SER A 32 -22.56 10.33 -11.99
C SER A 32 -22.63 11.53 -11.04
N PRO A 33 -21.51 11.93 -10.39
CA PRO A 33 -21.48 13.10 -9.52
C PRO A 33 -21.83 14.34 -10.33
N SER A 34 -22.44 15.34 -9.69
CA SER A 34 -22.57 16.66 -10.31
C SER A 34 -21.17 17.26 -10.55
N GLU A 35 -21.01 18.14 -11.54
CA GLU A 35 -19.73 18.78 -11.85
C GLU A 35 -19.10 19.49 -10.63
N GLU A 36 -19.93 19.96 -9.69
CA GLU A 36 -19.49 20.57 -8.42
C GLU A 36 -18.90 19.55 -7.42
N ASN A 37 -19.29 18.27 -7.51
CA ASN A 37 -18.84 17.18 -6.63
C ASN A 37 -17.86 16.22 -7.32
N LYS A 38 -17.25 16.65 -8.43
CA LYS A 38 -16.33 15.82 -9.18
C LYS A 38 -14.98 15.76 -8.48
N ASN A 39 -14.66 14.60 -7.90
CA ASN A 39 -13.36 14.36 -7.30
C ASN A 39 -12.34 13.87 -8.33
N SER A 40 -11.08 14.21 -8.10
CA SER A 40 -9.89 13.75 -8.80
C SER A 40 -9.76 12.24 -8.69
N THR A 41 -9.61 11.58 -9.84
CA THR A 41 -9.50 10.12 -9.93
C THR A 41 -8.06 9.63 -9.91
N GLU A 42 -7.15 10.39 -10.51
CA GLU A 42 -5.72 10.06 -10.51
C GLU A 42 -5.04 10.70 -9.30
N ILE A 43 -4.28 9.89 -8.59
CA ILE A 43 -3.48 10.31 -7.43
C ILE A 43 -2.04 9.95 -7.73
N PHE A 44 -1.18 10.94 -7.54
CA PHE A 44 0.26 10.83 -7.73
C PHE A 44 0.95 11.47 -6.53
N ASN A 45 1.86 10.73 -5.89
CA ASN A 45 2.72 11.29 -4.85
C ASN A 45 4.18 10.90 -5.12
N TYR A 46 5.06 11.83 -4.76
CA TYR A 46 6.49 11.62 -4.75
C TYR A 46 7.08 12.39 -3.57
N GLU A 47 7.78 11.67 -2.70
CA GLU A 47 8.48 12.22 -1.55
C GLU A 47 9.94 11.80 -1.58
N THR A 48 10.83 12.71 -1.17
CA THR A 48 12.25 12.41 -1.00
C THR A 48 12.76 13.10 0.26
N VAL A 49 13.43 12.34 1.11
CA VAL A 49 13.94 12.80 2.40
C VAL A 49 15.40 12.42 2.52
N TYR A 50 16.27 13.43 2.69
CA TYR A 50 17.67 13.22 3.03
C TYR A 50 17.90 13.51 4.51
N THR A 51 18.45 12.53 5.23
CA THR A 51 18.86 12.67 6.63
C THR A 51 20.38 12.58 6.72
N GLY A 52 21.02 13.72 6.99
CA GLY A 52 22.47 13.78 7.22
C GLY A 52 22.81 13.66 8.71
N ASN A 53 23.94 13.02 9.01
CA ASN A 53 24.49 12.87 10.37
C ASN A 53 23.50 12.23 11.37
N SER A 54 23.13 10.98 11.13
CA SER A 54 22.25 10.23 12.03
C SER A 54 22.82 10.13 13.45
N ASP A 55 21.97 10.34 14.47
CA ASP A 55 22.31 10.22 15.90
C ASP A 55 22.42 8.76 16.38
N PHE A 56 22.38 7.76 15.47
CA PHE A 56 22.71 6.36 15.79
C PHE A 56 24.16 6.16 16.25
N GLN A 57 24.94 7.24 16.23
CA GLN A 57 26.24 7.36 16.88
C GLN A 57 26.19 6.77 18.30
N ASN A 58 27.20 5.96 18.62
CA ASN A 58 27.55 5.64 20.01
C ASN A 58 26.59 4.69 20.76
N TYR A 59 25.80 3.82 20.12
CA TYR A 59 25.31 2.63 20.84
C TYR A 59 26.50 1.70 21.17
N ARG A 60 27.19 2.01 22.27
CA ARG A 60 28.38 1.30 22.77
C ARG A 60 29.54 1.22 21.77
N GLY A 61 29.66 2.19 20.86
CA GLY A 61 30.72 2.22 19.83
C GLY A 61 30.60 1.11 18.78
N LYS A 62 29.41 0.56 18.58
CA LYS A 62 29.15 -0.55 17.64
C LYS A 62 28.66 -0.10 16.26
N PHE A 63 28.17 1.13 16.14
CA PHE A 63 27.65 1.68 14.90
C PHE A 63 28.42 2.96 14.56
N GLY A 64 28.84 3.09 13.30
CA GLY A 64 29.49 4.29 12.80
C GLY A 64 28.50 5.36 12.35
N ASP A 65 29.03 6.42 11.72
CA ASP A 65 28.23 7.50 11.17
C ASP A 65 27.40 6.97 10.00
N GLY A 66 26.15 7.43 9.91
CA GLY A 66 25.24 7.07 8.84
C GLY A 66 24.46 8.27 8.34
N ASP A 67 24.25 8.31 7.03
CA ASP A 67 23.28 9.16 6.37
C ASP A 67 22.24 8.28 5.67
N SER A 68 21.10 8.86 5.33
CA SER A 68 20.08 8.12 4.59
C SER A 68 19.35 8.96 3.58
N LEU A 69 18.97 8.30 2.50
CA LEU A 69 18.10 8.85 1.48
C LEU A 69 16.86 7.96 1.37
N TYR A 70 15.69 8.54 1.63
CA TYR A 70 14.40 7.89 1.46
C TYR A 70 13.71 8.49 0.24
N ASN A 71 13.17 7.62 -0.62
CA ASN A 71 12.32 8.00 -1.73
C ASN A 71 11.04 7.17 -1.67
N ASP A 72 9.90 7.83 -1.81
CA ASP A 72 8.59 7.23 -1.91
C ASP A 72 7.92 7.72 -3.20
N PHE A 73 7.40 6.77 -3.97
CA PHE A 73 6.63 7.01 -5.17
C PHE A 73 5.33 6.22 -5.11
N SER A 74 4.19 6.89 -5.28
CA SER A 74 2.90 6.21 -5.44
C SER A 74 2.06 6.74 -6.60
N PHE A 75 1.35 5.82 -7.22
CA PHE A 75 0.36 6.09 -8.26
C PHE A 75 -0.90 5.27 -7.99
N ALA A 76 -2.06 5.92 -7.93
CA ALA A 76 -3.33 5.26 -7.70
C ALA A 76 -4.47 5.87 -8.53
N HIS A 77 -5.46 5.03 -8.84
CA HIS A 77 -6.67 5.40 -9.54
C HIS A 77 -7.91 5.13 -8.70
N ARG A 78 -8.86 6.07 -8.69
CA ARG A 78 -10.16 5.94 -8.02
C ARG A 78 -11.28 5.62 -9.01
N PHE A 79 -11.87 4.44 -8.86
CA PHE A 79 -13.10 4.04 -9.55
C PHE A 79 -14.30 4.51 -8.73
N LEU A 80 -15.16 5.34 -9.32
CA LEU A 80 -16.43 5.71 -8.69
C LEU A 80 -17.34 4.49 -8.58
N ILE A 81 -17.80 4.18 -7.37
CA ILE A 81 -18.82 3.15 -7.14
C ILE A 81 -20.21 3.79 -7.15
N THR A 82 -20.45 4.75 -6.25
CA THR A 82 -21.74 5.43 -6.11
C THR A 82 -21.64 6.68 -5.23
N GLY A 83 -22.31 7.76 -5.62
CA GLY A 83 -22.27 9.04 -4.90
C GLY A 83 -20.84 9.55 -4.74
N ASN A 84 -20.33 9.52 -3.50
CA ASN A 84 -18.98 9.94 -3.14
C ASN A 84 -18.09 8.76 -2.69
N TRP A 85 -18.54 7.52 -2.91
CA TRP A 85 -17.77 6.31 -2.61
C TRP A 85 -16.95 5.85 -3.80
N TYR A 86 -15.67 5.61 -3.55
CA TYR A 86 -14.69 5.18 -4.54
C TYR A 86 -13.97 3.91 -4.08
N LEU A 87 -13.60 3.08 -5.05
CA LEU A 87 -12.56 2.07 -4.88
C LEU A 87 -11.25 2.64 -5.43
N ARG A 88 -10.24 2.80 -4.59
CA ARG A 88 -8.88 3.19 -4.98
C ARG A 88 -8.03 1.95 -5.16
N VAL A 89 -7.33 1.88 -6.29
CA VAL A 89 -6.35 0.84 -6.59
C VAL A 89 -5.08 1.52 -7.09
N GLY A 90 -3.94 1.16 -6.52
CA GLY A 90 -2.65 1.77 -6.86
C GLY A 90 -1.46 0.89 -6.53
N VAL A 91 -0.29 1.47 -6.74
CA VAL A 91 1.00 0.89 -6.39
C VAL A 91 1.86 1.96 -5.72
N GLU A 92 2.64 1.53 -4.74
CA GLU A 92 3.65 2.33 -4.07
C GLU A 92 4.98 1.60 -4.12
N TYR A 93 6.05 2.37 -4.32
CA TYR A 93 7.42 1.91 -4.31
C TYR A 93 8.23 2.82 -3.41
N GLU A 94 8.79 2.24 -2.35
CA GLU A 94 9.68 2.95 -1.45
C GLU A 94 11.11 2.39 -1.58
N ARG A 95 12.07 3.30 -1.45
CA ARG A 95 13.49 2.95 -1.39
C ARG A 95 14.18 3.76 -0.32
N PHE A 96 14.82 3.05 0.59
CA PHE A 96 15.65 3.59 1.64
C PHE A 96 17.11 3.20 1.35
N ASP A 97 17.96 4.16 1.03
CA ASP A 97 19.40 3.96 0.91
C ASP A 97 20.07 4.39 2.22
N PHE A 98 20.90 3.51 2.78
CA PHE A 98 21.67 3.77 3.99
C PHE A 98 23.14 3.97 3.61
N GLY A 99 23.64 5.18 3.81
CA GLY A 99 25.05 5.51 3.67
C GLY A 99 25.80 5.44 5.00
N GLY A 100 27.13 5.60 4.93
CA GLY A 100 28.00 5.64 6.10
C GLY A 100 28.98 4.47 6.21
N THR A 101 29.59 4.32 7.39
CA THR A 101 30.57 3.28 7.70
C THR A 101 30.10 2.38 8.84
N ASP A 102 30.08 1.06 8.63
CA ASP A 102 29.78 0.05 9.66
C ASP A 102 28.59 0.40 10.57
N ASN A 103 27.47 0.85 9.97
CA ASN A 103 26.24 1.19 10.68
C ASN A 103 25.34 -0.04 10.96
N GLY A 104 25.74 -1.23 10.49
CA GLY A 104 25.01 -2.49 10.70
C GLY A 104 23.68 -2.60 9.94
N LEU A 105 23.45 -1.72 8.97
CA LEU A 105 22.28 -1.70 8.09
C LEU A 105 22.65 -2.25 6.71
N PRO A 106 21.70 -2.80 5.94
CA PRO A 106 21.93 -3.09 4.53
C PRO A 106 22.20 -1.80 3.76
N ASP A 107 22.86 -1.88 2.60
CA ASP A 107 23.12 -0.69 1.77
C ASP A 107 21.84 0.00 1.32
N HIS A 108 20.79 -0.79 1.05
CA HIS A 108 19.48 -0.30 0.67
C HIS A 108 18.38 -1.30 1.03
N LEU A 109 17.18 -0.77 1.28
CA LEU A 109 15.95 -1.51 1.50
C LEU A 109 14.86 -0.94 0.59
N GLN A 110 14.14 -1.83 -0.08
CA GLN A 110 13.12 -1.48 -1.05
C GLN A 110 11.80 -2.17 -0.71
N THR A 111 10.69 -1.52 -1.03
CA THR A 111 9.35 -2.02 -0.82
C THR A 111 8.52 -1.82 -2.07
N ILE A 112 7.59 -2.74 -2.34
CA ILE A 112 6.51 -2.53 -3.30
C ILE A 112 5.21 -2.92 -2.61
N HIS A 113 4.25 -2.00 -2.60
CA HIS A 113 2.92 -2.20 -2.04
C HIS A 113 1.85 -2.04 -3.11
N ALA A 114 0.80 -2.85 -3.04
CA ALA A 114 -0.45 -2.53 -3.70
C ALA A 114 -1.27 -1.64 -2.77
N LEU A 115 -1.85 -0.56 -3.29
CA LEU A 115 -2.71 0.34 -2.53
C LEU A 115 -4.17 -0.02 -2.81
N LEU A 116 -4.92 -0.47 -1.81
CA LEU A 116 -6.33 -0.85 -1.97
C LEU A 116 -7.17 -0.13 -0.92
N ALA A 117 -8.04 0.80 -1.35
CA ALA A 117 -8.92 1.50 -0.43
C ALA A 117 -10.38 1.54 -0.89
N TYR A 118 -11.30 1.40 0.05
CA TYR A 118 -12.71 1.76 -0.12
C TYR A 118 -12.95 3.05 0.67
N GLU A 119 -13.14 4.16 -0.04
CA GLU A 119 -13.09 5.50 0.54
C GLU A 119 -14.27 6.38 0.13
N TYR A 120 -14.75 7.16 1.09
CA TYR A 120 -15.72 8.23 0.91
C TYR A 120 -14.98 9.56 0.77
N ILE A 121 -15.08 10.19 -0.40
CA ILE A 121 -14.35 11.40 -0.74
C ILE A 121 -15.23 12.64 -0.61
N VAL A 122 -14.70 13.67 0.05
CA VAL A 122 -15.36 14.96 0.20
C VAL A 122 -14.36 16.04 -0.23
N HIS A 123 -14.68 16.75 -1.32
CA HIS A 123 -13.82 17.80 -1.88
C HIS A 123 -12.37 17.31 -2.08
N ASP A 124 -12.18 16.21 -2.81
CA ASP A 124 -10.88 15.57 -3.08
C ASP A 124 -10.14 14.92 -1.91
N HIS A 125 -10.65 15.05 -0.68
CA HIS A 125 -10.02 14.48 0.50
C HIS A 125 -10.78 13.25 0.99
N ALA A 126 -10.04 12.22 1.42
CA ALA A 126 -10.63 11.07 2.07
C ALA A 126 -11.26 11.49 3.41
N GLY A 127 -12.59 11.37 3.52
CA GLY A 127 -13.32 11.68 4.75
C GLY A 127 -13.44 10.46 5.68
N ALA A 128 -13.75 9.30 5.11
CA ALA A 128 -13.81 8.02 5.81
C ALA A 128 -13.50 6.88 4.85
N GLY A 129 -12.89 5.80 5.33
CA GLY A 129 -12.59 4.65 4.49
C GLY A 129 -11.85 3.54 5.22
N VAL A 130 -11.61 2.46 4.50
CA VAL A 130 -10.70 1.38 4.90
C VAL A 130 -9.66 1.23 3.80
N GLU A 131 -8.40 1.07 4.20
CA GLU A 131 -7.25 0.91 3.32
C GLU A 131 -6.45 -0.33 3.73
N LEU A 132 -5.92 -1.02 2.74
CA LEU A 132 -5.10 -2.22 2.84
C LEU A 132 -3.94 -2.09 1.88
N ASP A 133 -2.71 -2.10 2.42
CA ASP A 133 -1.49 -1.88 1.62
C ASP A 133 -0.56 -3.10 1.68
N PRO A 134 -0.98 -4.28 1.17
CA PRO A 134 -0.13 -5.46 1.18
C PRO A 134 1.11 -5.20 0.32
N GLY A 135 2.27 -5.58 0.84
CA GLY A 135 3.53 -5.41 0.13
C GLY A 135 4.60 -6.40 0.54
N ILE A 136 5.70 -6.32 -0.20
CA ILE A 136 6.90 -7.13 0.00
C ILE A 136 8.10 -6.23 0.22
N TYR A 137 9.00 -6.67 1.10
CA TYR A 137 10.28 -6.02 1.37
C TYR A 137 11.40 -6.82 0.72
N PHE A 138 12.36 -6.11 0.13
CA PHE A 138 13.54 -6.72 -0.47
C PHE A 138 14.72 -5.76 -0.44
N GLU A 139 15.93 -6.28 -0.31
CA GLU A 139 17.14 -5.46 -0.44
C GLU A 139 17.47 -5.32 -1.93
N ASN A 140 17.94 -6.40 -2.56
CA ASN A 140 18.43 -6.35 -3.94
C ASN A 140 17.38 -6.74 -4.99
N HIS A 141 16.56 -7.76 -4.70
CA HIS A 141 15.60 -8.31 -5.66
C HIS A 141 14.33 -8.81 -4.96
N ALA A 142 13.17 -8.47 -5.51
CA ALA A 142 11.91 -9.11 -5.19
C ALA A 142 11.83 -10.48 -5.89
N ASN A 143 12.36 -11.52 -5.26
CA ASN A 143 12.21 -12.89 -5.76
C ASN A 143 11.04 -13.56 -5.04
N GLY A 144 10.07 -14.08 -5.80
CA GLY A 144 9.03 -14.95 -5.29
C GLY A 144 9.47 -16.40 -5.44
N ASP A 145 10.01 -16.99 -4.38
CA ASP A 145 10.14 -18.44 -4.22
C ASP A 145 9.08 -18.98 -3.25
#